data_AF-A0A835PV85-F1
#
_entry.id   AF-A0A835PV85-F1
#
_cell.length_a   1.000
_cell.length_b   1.000
_cell.length_c   1.000
_cell.angle_alpha   90.00
_cell.angle_beta   90.00
_cell.angle_gamma   90.00
#
_symmetry.space_group_name_H-M   'P 1'
#
loop_
_entity.id
_entity.type
_entity.pdbx_description
1 polymer ?
#
loop_
_entity_poly.entity_id
_entity_poly.type
_entity_poly.pdbx_seq_one_letter_code
_entity_poly.pdbx_strand_id
1 'polypeptide(L)'
;MAGGDCLAAGEVSKSDEGSEFQTWDGGRRPDEDEEAAAFCEEGVRKKMGVLARMVGMEGCGQPGVVLTEVVRVLKELDGRARGVRGSRKS
;
A
#
# COMPACT_ATOMS: atom_id res chain seq x y z
N MET A 1 26.21 31.76 -50.55
CA MET A 1 27.18 30.70 -50.23
C MET A 1 26.64 29.91 -49.05
N ALA A 2 26.86 28.60 -49.11
CA ALA A 2 26.21 27.55 -48.32
C ALA A 2 26.73 27.42 -46.88
N GLY A 3 25.99 26.60 -46.11
CA GLY A 3 26.47 25.87 -44.93
C GLY A 3 25.79 26.34 -43.63
N GLY A 4 25.15 25.50 -42.82
CA GLY A 4 25.05 24.04 -42.83
C GLY A 4 24.10 23.57 -41.72
N ASP A 5 23.67 22.31 -41.86
CA ASP A 5 22.65 21.60 -41.10
C ASP A 5 23.02 21.22 -39.65
N CYS A 6 22.10 20.46 -39.02
CA CYS A 6 22.22 19.59 -37.83
C CYS A 6 21.70 20.25 -36.53
N LEU A 7 20.81 19.68 -35.68
CA LEU A 7 20.53 18.28 -35.30
C LEU A 7 19.08 18.10 -34.78
N ALA A 8 18.69 16.82 -34.73
CA ALA A 8 17.39 16.23 -34.44
C ALA A 8 17.01 16.09 -32.94
N ALA A 9 15.85 15.44 -32.74
CA ALA A 9 15.27 14.81 -31.54
C ALA A 9 14.13 15.62 -30.89
N GLY A 10 12.95 15.07 -30.62
CA GLY A 10 12.49 13.70 -30.75
C GLY A 10 10.98 13.64 -30.61
N GLU A 11 10.41 12.73 -31.40
CA GLU A 11 9.07 12.17 -31.37
C GLU A 11 8.43 11.96 -29.98
N VAL A 12 7.16 12.37 -29.90
CA VAL A 12 6.24 12.02 -28.82
C VAL A 12 5.77 10.58 -29.00
N SER A 13 6.31 9.66 -28.20
CA SER A 13 5.83 8.29 -28.13
C SER A 13 5.12 8.06 -26.80
N LYS A 14 3.78 8.02 -26.86
CA LYS A 14 2.96 7.35 -25.85
C LYS A 14 3.05 5.85 -26.12
N SER A 15 3.61 5.13 -25.17
CA SER A 15 3.38 3.68 -25.07
C SER A 15 2.51 3.45 -23.85
N ASP A 16 1.26 3.09 -24.14
CA ASP A 16 0.41 2.29 -23.27
C ASP A 16 0.99 0.84 -23.23
N GLU A 17 0.30 -0.10 -22.60
CA GLU A 17 0.59 -1.55 -22.59
C GLU A 17 1.43 -2.06 -21.40
N GLY A 18 0.71 -2.41 -20.33
CA GLY A 18 0.83 -3.70 -19.63
C GLY A 18 2.15 -4.03 -18.93
N SER A 19 2.19 -3.85 -17.62
CA SER A 19 3.06 -4.66 -16.76
C SER A 19 2.28 -5.21 -15.58
N GLU A 20 1.70 -6.39 -15.81
CA GLU A 20 1.45 -7.35 -14.73
C GLU A 20 2.80 -7.73 -14.12
N PHE A 21 3.17 -7.11 -12.99
CA PHE A 21 4.24 -7.63 -12.15
C PHE A 21 3.63 -8.32 -10.92
N GLN A 22 3.19 -9.55 -11.13
CA GLN A 22 3.01 -10.53 -10.05
C GLN A 22 4.28 -11.37 -9.97
N THR A 23 4.99 -11.31 -8.85
CA THR A 23 5.78 -12.43 -8.35
C THR A 23 6.04 -12.23 -6.87
N TRP A 24 5.16 -12.80 -6.04
CA TRP A 24 5.55 -13.25 -4.72
C TRP A 24 6.31 -14.56 -4.91
N ASP A 25 7.62 -14.47 -5.12
CA ASP A 25 8.50 -15.62 -5.00
C ASP A 25 9.11 -15.60 -3.59
N GLY A 26 8.48 -16.36 -2.70
CA GLY A 26 9.03 -16.69 -1.40
C GLY A 26 10.13 -17.73 -1.58
N GLY A 27 11.38 -17.34 -1.32
CA GLY A 27 12.48 -18.29 -1.42
C GLY A 27 13.89 -17.69 -1.40
N ARG A 28 14.25 -16.90 -0.39
CA ARG A 28 15.68 -16.65 -0.08
C ARG A 28 15.90 -16.63 1.43
N ARG A 29 17.00 -17.27 1.85
CA ARG A 29 17.36 -17.56 3.25
C ARG A 29 17.49 -16.29 4.10
N PRO A 30 17.27 -16.39 5.43
CA PRO A 30 17.28 -15.24 6.32
C PRO A 30 18.74 -14.79 6.52
N ASP A 31 19.13 -13.75 5.78
CA ASP A 31 20.24 -12.90 6.16
C ASP A 31 19.70 -11.94 7.23
N GLU A 32 20.45 -11.75 8.31
CA GLU A 32 20.07 -10.94 9.47
C GLU A 32 19.83 -9.45 9.13
N ASP A 33 20.04 -9.06 7.86
CA ASP A 33 19.73 -7.77 7.25
C ASP A 33 18.27 -7.63 6.74
N GLU A 34 17.45 -8.69 6.72
CA GLU A 34 16.04 -8.62 6.26
C GLU A 34 15.12 -7.88 7.24
N GLU A 35 15.41 -7.87 8.54
CA GLU A 35 14.62 -7.10 9.52
C GLU A 35 14.75 -5.59 9.30
N ALA A 36 15.94 -5.12 8.90
CA ALA A 36 16.17 -3.71 8.57
C ALA A 36 15.47 -3.32 7.25
N ALA A 37 15.40 -4.24 6.28
CA ALA A 37 14.66 -4.03 5.03
C ALA A 37 13.13 -4.00 5.24
N ALA A 38 12.61 -4.70 6.25
CA ALA A 38 11.17 -4.75 6.56
C ALA A 38 10.61 -3.42 7.10
N PHE A 39 11.47 -2.57 7.68
CA PHE A 39 11.13 -1.27 8.27
C PHE A 39 11.62 -0.08 7.44
N CYS A 40 11.52 -0.15 6.12
CA CYS A 40 11.65 1.05 5.30
C CYS A 40 10.57 2.08 5.68
N GLU A 41 10.98 3.30 6.04
CA GLU A 41 10.09 4.40 6.42
C GLU A 41 9.02 4.65 5.34
N GLU A 42 9.39 4.52 4.06
CA GLU A 42 8.47 4.62 2.93
C GLU A 42 7.43 3.49 2.93
N GLY A 43 7.85 2.27 3.27
CA GLY A 43 6.97 1.11 3.40
C GLY A 43 5.97 1.29 4.54
N VAL A 44 6.42 1.79 5.69
CA VAL A 44 5.53 2.14 6.82
C VAL A 44 4.55 3.22 6.41
N ARG A 45 5.01 4.30 5.76
CA ARG A 45 4.15 5.39 5.28
C ARG A 45 3.06 4.90 4.32
N LYS A 46 3.42 4.04 3.36
CA LYS A 46 2.47 3.41 2.43
C LYS A 46 1.44 2.55 3.16
N LYS A 47 1.89 1.65 4.06
CA LYS A 47 1.01 0.78 4.86
C LYS A 47 0.05 1.61 5.73
N MET A 48 0.56 2.65 6.38
CA MET A 48 -0.26 3.55 7.19
C MET A 48 -1.30 4.29 6.35
N GLY A 49 -0.95 4.74 5.15
CA GLY A 49 -1.89 5.40 4.23
C GLY A 49 -3.01 4.48 3.74
N VAL A 50 -2.78 3.17 3.64
CA VAL A 50 -3.83 2.18 3.34
C VAL A 50 -4.74 2.00 4.54
N LEU A 51 -4.18 1.77 5.74
CA LEU A 51 -4.96 1.62 6.96
C LEU A 51 -5.84 2.84 7.21
N ALA A 52 -5.29 4.04 7.07
CA ALA A 52 -6.02 5.29 7.20
C ALA A 52 -7.24 5.37 6.27
N ARG A 53 -7.08 4.99 4.99
CA ARG A 53 -8.21 4.92 4.04
C ARG A 53 -9.27 3.90 4.46
N MET A 54 -8.85 2.73 4.94
CA MET A 54 -9.79 1.67 5.35
C MET A 54 -10.68 2.10 6.53
N VAL A 55 -10.20 3.00 7.38
CA VAL A 55 -10.94 3.53 8.53
C VAL A 55 -11.50 4.94 8.33
N GLY A 56 -11.45 5.50 7.11
CA GLY A 56 -11.97 6.84 6.82
C GLY A 56 -11.19 7.99 7.47
N MET A 57 -9.89 7.79 7.67
CA MET A 57 -8.93 8.75 8.26
C MET A 57 -7.92 9.26 7.23
N GLU A 58 -8.34 9.47 5.98
CA GLU A 58 -7.48 9.95 4.91
C GLU A 58 -6.74 11.25 5.30
N GLY A 59 -5.44 11.29 5.05
CA GLY A 59 -4.60 12.44 5.39
C GLY A 59 -4.10 12.46 6.84
N CYS A 60 -4.46 11.49 7.69
CA CYS A 60 -3.89 11.38 9.03
C CYS A 60 -2.41 10.97 8.98
N GLY A 61 -1.52 11.90 9.36
CA GLY A 61 -0.07 11.69 9.40
C GLY A 61 0.45 11.06 10.69
N GLN A 62 -0.43 10.71 11.65
CA GLN A 62 -0.04 10.19 12.96
C GLN A 62 -0.35 8.68 13.06
N PRO A 63 0.68 7.81 13.00
CA PRO A 63 0.47 6.35 12.98
C PRO A 63 -0.31 5.82 14.19
N GLY A 64 -0.03 6.35 15.39
CA GLY A 64 -0.69 5.92 16.63
C GLY A 64 -2.20 6.15 16.63
N VAL A 65 -2.67 7.25 16.02
CA VAL A 65 -4.11 7.56 15.92
C VAL A 65 -4.79 6.60 14.96
N VAL A 66 -4.20 6.39 13.77
CA VAL A 66 -4.73 5.44 12.78
C VAL A 66 -4.81 4.02 13.35
N LEU A 67 -3.78 3.55 14.06
CA LEU A 67 -3.79 2.22 14.67
C LEU A 67 -4.83 2.10 15.79
N THR A 68 -5.04 3.16 16.57
CA THR A 68 -6.09 3.18 17.60
C THR A 68 -7.47 3.01 16.98
N GLU A 69 -7.73 3.72 15.87
CA GLU A 69 -9.00 3.63 15.16
C GLU A 69 -9.22 2.26 14.51
N VAL A 70 -8.17 1.68 13.91
CA VAL A 70 -8.20 0.31 13.38
C VAL A 70 -8.62 -0.67 14.47
N VAL A 71 -8.01 -0.58 15.67
CA VAL A 71 -8.37 -1.45 16.79
C VAL A 71 -9.81 -1.22 17.24
N ARG A 72 -10.29 0.03 17.25
CA ARG A 72 -11.68 0.37 17.58
C ARG A 72 -12.66 -0.29 16.61
N VAL A 73 -12.43 -0.16 15.30
CA VAL A 73 -13.26 -0.75 14.24
C VAL A 73 -13.27 -2.28 14.34
N LEU A 74 -12.11 -2.92 14.53
CA LEU A 74 -12.04 -4.37 14.67
C LEU A 74 -12.83 -4.89 15.88
N LYS A 75 -12.76 -4.19 17.03
CA LYS A 75 -13.56 -4.52 18.22
C LYS A 75 -15.06 -4.40 17.96
N GLU A 76 -15.47 -3.36 17.25
CA GLU A 76 -16.86 -3.14 16.88
C GLU A 76 -17.38 -4.27 15.95
N LEU A 77 -16.55 -4.69 14.98
CA LEU A 77 -16.86 -5.79 14.08
C LEU A 77 -16.94 -7.15 14.81
N ASP A 78 -16.02 -7.42 15.74
CA ASP A 78 -16.07 -8.66 16.57
C ASP A 78 -17.33 -8.69 17.44
N GLY A 79 -17.68 -7.56 18.07
CA GLY A 79 -18.90 -7.43 18.86
C GLY A 79 -20.17 -7.71 18.04
N ARG A 80 -20.24 -7.19 16.82
CA ARG A 80 -21.36 -7.46 15.88
C ARG A 80 -21.41 -8.94 15.49
N ALA A 81 -20.28 -9.56 15.17
CA ALA A 81 -20.23 -10.98 14.82
C ALA A 81 -20.70 -11.89 15.96
N ARG A 82 -20.36 -11.56 17.21
CA ARG A 82 -20.84 -12.28 18.40
C ARG A 82 -22.33 -12.08 18.66
N GLY A 83 -22.85 -10.87 18.43
CA GLY A 83 -24.28 -10.56 18.57
C GLY A 83 -25.19 -11.34 17.61
N VAL A 84 -24.72 -11.60 16.38
CA VAL A 84 -25.50 -12.31 15.35
C VAL A 84 -25.67 -13.81 15.66
N ARG A 85 -24.75 -14.43 16.42
CA ARG A 85 -24.89 -15.84 16.86
C ARG A 85 -25.88 -16.03 18.02
N GLY A 86 -26.28 -14.97 18.71
CA GLY A 86 -27.21 -15.02 19.84
C GLY A 86 -28.70 -15.08 19.48
N SER A 87 -29.07 -14.80 18.22
CA SER A 87 -30.49 -14.66 17.81
C SER A 87 -31.10 -15.91 17.15
N ARG A 88 -30.41 -17.05 17.11
CA ARG A 88 -31.02 -18.33 16.68
C ARG A 88 -31.39 -19.18 17.88
N LYS A 89 -32.44 -18.75 18.59
CA LYS A 89 -33.22 -19.63 19.47
C LYS A 89 -34.68 -19.25 19.33
N SER A 90 -35.32 -19.84 18.31
CA SER A 90 -36.76 -20.05 18.24
C SER A 90 -36.99 -21.55 18.19
#